data_AF-A0A6L4ASB8-F1
#
_entry.id   AF-A0A6L4ASB8-F1
#
_cell.length_a   1.000
_cell.length_b   1.000
_cell.length_c   1.000
_cell.angle_alpha   90.00
_cell.angle_beta   90.00
_cell.angle_gamma   90.00
#
_symmetry.space_group_name_H-M   'P 1'
#
loop_
_entity.id
_entity.type
_entity.pdbx_description
1 polymer ?
#
loop_
_entity_poly.entity_id
_entity_poly.type
_entity_poly.pdbx_seq_one_letter_code
_entity_poly.pdbx_strand_id
1 'polypeptide(L)'
;QRDGIPVIFDVTHSLQLPGAAADGSAGAREYAEPLARAAVAAGADGLFLEVHPRPAEALSDRETQLDPERAGRLLGDLLAIRRVLADRAGS
;
A
#
# COMPACT_ATOMS: atom_id res chain seq x y z
N GLN A 1 4.13 11.14 -14.68
CA GLN A 1 2.77 11.72 -14.57
C GLN A 1 2.64 12.85 -15.57
N ARG A 2 1.47 13.05 -16.19
CA ARG A 2 1.33 13.93 -17.37
C ARG A 2 1.14 15.42 -17.02
N ASP A 3 0.55 15.73 -15.88
CA ASP A 3 0.03 17.09 -15.60
C ASP A 3 0.65 17.75 -14.35
N GLY A 4 1.68 17.14 -13.74
CA GLY A 4 2.34 17.67 -12.53
C GLY A 4 1.48 17.64 -11.25
N ILE A 5 0.33 16.96 -11.29
CA ILE A 5 -0.56 16.76 -10.14
C ILE A 5 -0.06 15.57 -9.31
N PRO A 6 0.12 15.70 -7.99
CA PRO A 6 0.52 14.59 -7.14
C PRO A 6 -0.46 13.41 -7.19
N VAL A 7 0.05 12.19 -7.33
CA VAL A 7 -0.73 10.95 -7.28
C VAL A 7 -0.37 10.17 -6.02
N ILE A 8 -1.43 9.83 -5.27
CA ILE A 8 -1.35 8.93 -4.12
C ILE A 8 -1.94 7.58 -4.54
N PHE A 9 -1.19 6.49 -4.30
CA PHE A 9 -1.71 5.14 -4.49
C PHE A 9 -2.22 4.57 -3.17
N ASP A 10 -3.51 4.24 -3.14
CA ASP A 10 -4.13 3.58 -2.00
C ASP A 10 -3.89 2.07 -2.06
N VAL A 11 -2.98 1.60 -1.22
CA VAL A 11 -2.55 0.20 -1.23
C VAL A 11 -3.65 -0.70 -0.66
N THR A 12 -4.28 -0.30 0.44
CA THR A 12 -5.22 -1.15 1.18
C THR A 12 -6.57 -1.30 0.47
N HIS A 13 -7.13 -0.21 -0.07
CA HIS A 13 -8.40 -0.29 -0.80
C HIS A 13 -8.24 -0.96 -2.16
N SER A 14 -7.07 -0.85 -2.81
CA SER A 14 -6.79 -1.56 -4.06
C SER A 14 -6.74 -3.09 -3.90
N LEU A 15 -6.67 -3.59 -2.67
CA LEU A 15 -6.67 -5.01 -2.34
C LEU A 15 -8.04 -5.54 -1.92
N GLN A 16 -9.07 -4.69 -1.86
CA GLN A 16 -10.42 -5.15 -1.57
C GLN A 16 -10.91 -6.08 -2.69
N LEU A 17 -11.66 -7.09 -2.30
CA LEU A 17 -12.39 -7.99 -3.18
C LEU A 17 -13.90 -7.81 -2.90
N PRO A 18 -14.55 -6.82 -3.55
CA PRO A 18 -15.94 -6.50 -3.26
C PRO A 18 -16.88 -7.68 -3.55
N GLY A 19 -17.74 -8.03 -2.59
CA GLY A 19 -18.74 -9.09 -2.74
C GLY A 19 -18.19 -10.51 -2.68
N ALA A 20 -16.92 -10.70 -2.34
CA ALA A 20 -16.29 -12.02 -2.25
C ALA A 20 -16.42 -12.68 -0.86
N ALA A 21 -16.98 -12.01 0.16
CA ALA A 21 -17.29 -12.58 1.47
C ALA A 21 -18.80 -12.56 1.76
N ALA A 22 -19.26 -13.49 2.60
CA ALA A 22 -20.67 -13.63 2.97
C ALA A 22 -21.19 -12.46 3.84
N ASP A 23 -20.29 -11.76 4.54
CA ASP A 23 -20.57 -10.69 5.50
C ASP A 23 -19.99 -9.32 5.09
N GLY A 24 -19.44 -9.17 3.88
CA GLY A 24 -18.85 -7.90 3.42
C GLY A 24 -17.79 -8.03 2.32
N SER A 25 -16.76 -7.18 2.38
CA SER A 25 -15.59 -7.20 1.51
C SER A 25 -14.55 -8.21 2.02
N ALA A 26 -14.07 -9.07 1.13
CA ALA A 26 -12.83 -9.81 1.36
C ALA A 26 -11.63 -8.94 0.95
N GLY A 27 -10.40 -9.43 1.16
CA GLY A 27 -9.20 -8.70 0.80
C GLY A 27 -8.02 -9.61 0.54
N ALA A 28 -7.04 -9.10 -0.20
CA ALA A 28 -5.85 -9.84 -0.59
C ALA A 28 -4.58 -9.21 0.02
N ARG A 29 -4.57 -9.07 1.36
CA ARG A 29 -3.50 -8.42 2.14
C ARG A 29 -2.10 -8.93 1.81
N GLU A 30 -1.96 -10.20 1.44
CA GLU A 30 -0.69 -10.81 1.05
C GLU A 30 0.00 -10.09 -0.13
N TYR A 31 -0.74 -9.30 -0.91
CA TYR A 31 -0.19 -8.52 -2.03
C TYR A 31 0.12 -7.05 -1.68
N ALA A 32 0.02 -6.63 -0.41
CA ALA A 32 0.33 -5.26 -0.01
C ALA A 32 1.76 -4.82 -0.36
N GLU A 33 2.76 -5.63 -0.03
CA GLU A 33 4.16 -5.33 -0.35
C GLU A 33 4.41 -5.25 -1.86
N PRO A 34 4.06 -6.25 -2.69
CA PRO A 34 4.33 -6.16 -4.12
C PRO A 34 3.60 -4.98 -4.79
N LEU A 35 2.35 -4.68 -4.43
CA LEU A 35 1.65 -3.52 -5.01
C LEU A 35 2.22 -2.18 -4.55
N ALA A 36 2.54 -2.03 -3.26
CA ALA A 36 3.15 -0.79 -2.77
C ALA A 36 4.52 -0.53 -3.42
N ARG A 37 5.35 -1.58 -3.55
CA ARG A 37 6.65 -1.49 -4.23
C ARG A 37 6.47 -1.15 -5.71
N ALA A 38 5.49 -1.75 -6.38
CA ALA A 38 5.17 -1.44 -7.77
C ALA A 38 4.69 0.01 -7.94
N ALA A 39 3.86 0.52 -7.04
CA ALA A 39 3.38 1.91 -7.07
C ALA A 39 4.53 2.92 -6.92
N VAL A 40 5.45 2.70 -5.97
CA VAL A 40 6.64 3.56 -5.83
C VAL A 40 7.55 3.46 -7.05
N ALA A 41 7.77 2.24 -7.58
CA ALA A 41 8.56 2.03 -8.78
C ALA A 41 7.95 2.69 -10.04
N ALA A 42 6.62 2.72 -10.13
CA ALA A 42 5.88 3.39 -11.19
C ALA A 42 5.87 4.93 -11.06
N GLY A 43 6.35 5.47 -9.93
CA GLY A 43 6.45 6.90 -9.70
C GLY A 43 5.23 7.54 -9.04
N ALA A 44 4.53 6.81 -8.16
CA ALA A 44 3.59 7.44 -7.24
C ALA A 44 4.32 8.42 -6.30
N ASP A 45 3.71 9.58 -6.01
CA ASP A 45 4.31 10.61 -5.14
C ASP A 45 4.11 10.29 -3.66
N GLY A 46 3.09 9.49 -3.35
CA GLY A 46 2.82 9.00 -2.02
C GLY A 46 1.95 7.76 -2.04
N LEU A 47 1.79 7.19 -0.86
CA LEU A 47 0.95 6.02 -0.63
C LEU A 47 -0.04 6.31 0.49
N PHE A 48 -1.18 5.64 0.43
CA PHE A 48 -2.12 5.52 1.53
C PHE A 48 -2.15 4.07 2.02
N LEU A 49 -2.15 3.89 3.33
CA LEU A 49 -2.13 2.60 4.02
C LEU A 49 -3.02 2.69 5.27
N GLU A 50 -3.95 1.75 5.41
CA GLU A 50 -4.65 1.53 6.68
C GLU A 50 -3.89 0.54 7.57
N VAL A 51 -3.84 0.86 8.87
CA VAL A 51 -3.07 0.09 9.87
C VAL A 51 -3.91 -0.10 11.13
N HIS A 52 -3.95 -1.32 11.65
CA HIS A 52 -4.60 -1.65 12.92
C HIS A 52 -3.72 -2.58 13.77
N PRO A 53 -3.62 -2.40 15.09
CA PRO A 53 -2.77 -3.25 15.95
C PRO A 53 -3.11 -4.73 15.89
N ARG A 54 -4.38 -5.05 15.58
CA ARG A 54 -4.89 -6.42 15.44
C ARG A 54 -5.80 -6.48 14.23
N PRO A 55 -5.28 -6.59 12.99
CA PRO A 55 -6.08 -6.35 11.79
C PRO A 55 -7.34 -7.22 11.70
N ALA A 56 -7.30 -8.46 12.18
CA ALA A 56 -8.46 -9.37 12.22
C ALA A 56 -9.61 -8.89 13.13
N GLU A 57 -9.35 -7.97 14.07
CA GLU A 57 -10.34 -7.38 14.96
C GLU A 57 -10.84 -6.00 14.49
N ALA A 58 -10.39 -5.52 13.33
CA ALA A 58 -10.84 -4.24 12.81
C ALA A 58 -12.35 -4.28 12.47
N LEU A 59 -13.06 -3.19 12.78
CA LEU A 59 -14.50 -3.08 12.54
C LEU A 59 -14.85 -2.90 11.06
N SER A 60 -13.89 -2.49 10.25
CA SER A 60 -13.96 -2.38 8.79
C SER A 60 -12.62 -2.81 8.19
N ASP A 61 -12.64 -3.27 6.94
CA ASP A 61 -11.43 -3.53 6.12
C ASP A 61 -10.39 -4.46 6.76
N ARG A 62 -10.85 -5.30 7.70
CA ARG A 62 -10.04 -6.27 8.45
C ARG A 62 -9.28 -7.27 7.59
N GLU A 63 -9.55 -7.34 6.29
CA GLU A 63 -8.89 -8.23 5.34
C GLU A 63 -7.80 -7.54 4.50
N THR A 64 -7.62 -6.22 4.61
CA THR A 64 -6.61 -5.45 3.85
C THR A 64 -5.67 -4.64 4.75
N GLN A 65 -6.12 -4.24 5.95
CA GLN A 65 -5.30 -3.43 6.90
C GLN A 65 -4.03 -4.15 7.35
N LEU A 66 -2.91 -3.43 7.48
CA LEU A 66 -1.65 -3.99 7.97
C LEU A 66 -1.54 -3.87 9.49
N ASP A 67 -0.69 -4.70 10.12
CA ASP A 67 -0.24 -4.44 11.48
C ASP A 67 0.91 -3.39 11.49
N PRO A 68 1.17 -2.70 12.62
CA PRO A 68 2.19 -1.66 12.69
C PRO A 68 3.61 -2.13 12.35
N GLU A 69 3.96 -3.38 12.69
CA GLU A 69 5.29 -3.93 12.46
C GLU A 69 5.53 -4.19 10.97
N ARG A 70 4.54 -4.78 10.30
CA ARG A 70 4.52 -5.01 8.86
C ARG A 70 4.50 -3.71 8.08
N ALA A 71 3.70 -2.73 8.51
CA ALA A 71 3.69 -1.40 7.92
C ALA A 71 5.07 -0.72 8.05
N GLY A 72 5.71 -0.80 9.22
CA GLY A 72 7.05 -0.24 9.45
C GLY A 72 8.11 -0.85 8.54
N ARG A 73 8.14 -2.19 8.40
CA ARG A 73 9.04 -2.88 7.46
C ARG A 73 8.80 -2.45 6.02
N LEU A 74 7.53 -2.43 5.60
CA LEU A 74 7.16 -2.01 4.25
C LEU A 74 7.62 -0.58 3.96
N LEU A 75 7.39 0.37 4.87
CA LEU A 75 7.86 1.75 4.71
C LEU A 75 9.39 1.83 4.56
N GLY A 76 10.14 1.02 5.32
CA GLY A 76 11.60 0.91 5.15
C GLY A 76 12.00 0.48 3.74
N ASP A 77 11.37 -0.57 3.20
CA ASP A 77 11.61 -1.04 1.83
C ASP A 77 11.28 0.03 0.79
N LEU A 78 10.14 0.72 0.96
CA LEU A 78 9.66 1.72 0.00
C LEU A 78 10.55 2.95 -0.04
N LEU A 79 11.05 3.41 1.11
CA LEU A 79 12.01 4.50 1.19
C LEU A 79 13.34 4.12 0.51
N ALA A 80 13.79 2.86 0.67
CA ALA A 80 14.97 2.37 -0.03
C ALA A 80 14.79 2.37 -1.55
N ILE A 81 13.64 1.90 -2.06
CA ILE A 81 13.31 1.95 -3.49
C ILE A 81 13.27 3.40 -3.98
N ARG A 82 12.57 4.29 -3.27
CA ARG A 82 12.43 5.70 -3.64
C ARG A 82 13.78 6.41 -3.74
N ARG A 83 14.72 6.07 -2.86
CA ARG A 83 16.10 6.60 -2.88
C ARG A 83 16.84 6.20 -4.14
N VAL A 84 16.83 4.90 -4.49
CA VAL A 84 17.48 4.41 -5.71
C VAL A 84 16.91 5.07 -6.98
N LEU A 85 15.60 5.34 -7.00
CA LEU A 85 14.96 6.04 -8.12
C LEU A 85 15.34 7.52 -8.18
N ALA A 86 15.52 8.18 -7.03
CA ALA A 86 15.97 9.57 -6.97
C ALA A 86 17.39 9.73 -7.55
N ASP A 87 18.31 8.84 -7.17
CA ASP A 87 19.71 8.88 -7.60
C ASP A 87 19.84 8.72 -9.13
N ARG A 88 18.98 7.91 -9.75
CA ARG A 88 18.94 7.72 -11.22
C ARG A 88 18.34 8.90 -11.99
N ALA A 89 17.47 9.68 -11.36
CA ALA A 89 16.86 10.84 -12.01
C ALA A 89 17.78 12.07 -12.02
N GLY A 90 18.80 12.08 -11.15
CA GLY A 90 19.80 13.14 -11.05
C GLY A 90 21.14 12.85 -11.75
N SER A 91 21.32 11.65 -12.32
CA SER A 91 22.48 11.24 -13.12
C SER A 91 22.20 11.38 -14.62
#